data_AF-A0A522C1I3-F1
#
_entry.id   AF-A0A522C1I3-F1
#
_cell.length_a   1.000
_cell.length_b   1.000
_cell.length_c   1.000
_cell.angle_alpha   90.00
_cell.angle_beta   90.00
_cell.angle_gamma   90.00
#
_symmetry.space_group_name_H-M   'P 1'
#
loop_
_entity.id
_entity.type
_entity.pdbx_description
1 polymer ?
#
loop_
_entity_poly.entity_id
_entity_poly.type
_entity_poly.pdbx_seq_one_letter_code
_entity_poly.pdbx_strand_id
1 'polypeptide(L)'
;MSKKSNEVHIIIAVPPEFNTDITADGKTYHVQTEHGDAKNPSISTHIYHKGEVVYSKKTEYSDILNAKDYNEKLRDLMERQHKSAAKEFTGKFEEKKKKAEYFDIVKTLLRSGNNKQALRVLQEGYGEFPEDPFIMSYYGCLTAVVEKKFDDGINLCLRALEKFDTAFPQGEKSVYAALYLNLGRAYLAGDRKEQAIETFNDGLKFDKKNHELLWELKKLGTRKNPPLPFLSRSNPINKYIGLMRSRLKGR
;
A
#
# COMPACT_ATOMS: atom_id res chain seq x y z
N MET A 1 39.04 -25.53 -64.77
CA MET A 1 37.67 -25.82 -64.31
C MET A 1 37.52 -25.29 -62.90
N SER A 2 36.71 -24.23 -62.76
CA SER A 2 36.43 -23.52 -61.51
C SER A 2 35.50 -24.34 -60.63
N LYS A 3 35.89 -24.64 -59.40
CA LYS A 3 34.96 -24.97 -58.32
C LYS A 3 34.92 -23.76 -57.39
N LYS A 4 33.88 -22.95 -57.54
CA LYS A 4 33.56 -21.83 -56.64
C LYS A 4 33.43 -22.35 -55.21
N SER A 5 34.15 -21.70 -54.31
CA SER A 5 33.93 -21.73 -52.87
C SER A 5 32.53 -21.22 -52.57
N ASN A 6 31.66 -22.08 -52.03
CA ASN A 6 30.50 -21.63 -51.29
C ASN A 6 30.93 -21.47 -49.83
N GLU A 7 31.59 -20.36 -49.52
CA GLU A 7 31.63 -19.87 -48.16
C GLU A 7 30.29 -19.21 -47.85
N VAL A 8 29.46 -19.94 -47.12
CA VAL A 8 28.23 -19.41 -46.55
C VAL A 8 28.62 -18.61 -45.31
N HIS A 9 28.86 -17.32 -45.48
CA HIS A 9 28.99 -16.39 -44.36
C HIS A 9 27.61 -16.14 -43.73
N ILE A 10 27.20 -17.03 -42.83
CA ILE A 10 26.12 -16.74 -41.89
C ILE A 10 26.74 -15.88 -40.79
N ILE A 11 26.80 -14.56 -41.03
CA ILE A 11 26.91 -13.60 -39.94
C ILE A 11 25.50 -13.45 -39.38
N ILE A 12 25.05 -14.40 -38.56
CA ILE A 12 24.03 -14.05 -37.56
C ILE A 12 24.82 -13.31 -36.49
N ALA A 13 24.95 -12.00 -36.64
CA ALA A 13 25.35 -11.15 -35.52
C ALA A 13 24.15 -11.16 -34.56
N VAL A 14 24.00 -12.23 -33.78
CA VAL A 14 23.08 -12.28 -32.65
C VAL A 14 23.51 -11.12 -31.74
N PRO A 15 22.69 -10.09 -31.50
CA PRO A 15 23.03 -9.08 -30.53
C PRO A 15 23.29 -9.76 -29.19
N PRO A 16 24.35 -9.35 -28.46
CA PRO A 16 24.76 -10.07 -27.26
C PRO A 16 23.64 -10.07 -26.23
N GLU A 17 23.52 -11.19 -25.54
CA GLU A 17 22.71 -11.30 -24.33
C GLU A 17 23.23 -10.28 -23.29
N PHE A 18 22.31 -9.58 -22.63
CA PHE A 18 22.68 -8.67 -21.55
C PHE A 18 22.54 -9.39 -20.22
N ASN A 19 23.67 -9.55 -19.53
CA ASN A 19 23.75 -10.21 -18.23
C ASN A 19 24.39 -9.26 -17.21
N THR A 20 23.68 -8.97 -16.12
CA THR A 20 24.23 -8.20 -14.99
C THR A 20 23.73 -8.73 -13.65
N ASP A 21 24.55 -8.54 -12.62
CA ASP A 21 24.16 -8.81 -11.24
C ASP A 21 23.70 -7.51 -10.58
N ILE A 22 22.57 -7.57 -9.88
CA ILE A 22 22.04 -6.46 -9.09
C ILE A 22 21.86 -6.90 -7.64
N THR A 23 22.04 -5.97 -6.71
CA THR A 23 21.82 -6.21 -5.27
C THR A 23 20.60 -5.43 -4.80
N ALA A 24 19.67 -6.12 -4.13
CA ALA A 24 18.51 -5.52 -3.48
C ALA A 24 18.19 -6.27 -2.17
N ASP A 25 17.81 -5.54 -1.11
CA ASP A 25 17.45 -6.13 0.18
C ASP A 25 18.51 -7.12 0.73
N GLY A 26 19.78 -6.80 0.55
CA GLY A 26 20.92 -7.63 0.98
C GLY A 26 21.12 -8.92 0.19
N LYS A 27 20.42 -9.11 -0.94
CA LYS A 27 20.50 -10.29 -1.80
C LYS A 27 20.96 -9.92 -3.20
N THR A 28 21.66 -10.85 -3.86
CA THR A 28 22.09 -10.72 -5.26
C THR A 28 21.11 -11.42 -6.19
N TYR A 29 20.81 -10.76 -7.31
CA TYR A 29 19.91 -11.23 -8.36
C TYR A 29 20.62 -11.15 -9.70
N HIS A 30 20.36 -12.12 -10.58
CA HIS A 30 20.94 -12.18 -11.91
C HIS A 30 19.90 -11.71 -12.93
N VAL A 31 20.20 -10.64 -13.66
CA VAL A 31 19.35 -10.10 -14.73
C VAL A 31 19.87 -10.61 -16.05
N GLN A 32 19.02 -11.28 -16.82
CA GLN A 32 19.32 -11.82 -18.14
C GLN A 32 18.33 -11.26 -19.14
N THR A 33 18.81 -10.81 -20.30
CA THR A 33 17.95 -10.32 -21.39
C THR A 33 18.34 -10.95 -22.71
N GLU A 34 17.34 -11.57 -23.33
CA GLU A 34 17.44 -12.32 -24.58
C GLU A 34 16.41 -11.81 -25.58
N HIS A 35 16.56 -12.18 -26.85
CA HIS A 35 15.57 -11.90 -27.87
C HIS A 35 15.12 -13.19 -28.57
N GLY A 36 13.86 -13.23 -28.96
CA GLY A 36 13.29 -14.30 -29.79
C GLY A 36 13.73 -14.19 -31.25
N ASP A 37 13.32 -15.16 -32.05
CA ASP A 37 13.61 -15.21 -33.48
C ASP A 37 12.64 -14.35 -34.30
N ALA A 38 12.80 -14.36 -35.64
CA ALA A 38 11.93 -13.60 -36.55
C ALA A 38 10.46 -14.05 -36.54
N LYS A 39 10.15 -15.25 -36.02
CA LYS A 39 8.76 -15.75 -35.89
C LYS A 39 8.10 -15.27 -34.60
N ASN A 40 8.90 -14.98 -33.57
CA ASN A 40 8.46 -14.44 -32.29
C ASN A 40 9.39 -13.29 -31.85
N PRO A 41 9.33 -12.13 -32.55
CA PRO A 41 10.22 -10.99 -32.34
C PRO A 41 9.90 -10.29 -31.02
N SER A 42 10.43 -10.84 -29.93
CA SER A 42 10.21 -10.34 -28.57
C SER A 42 11.48 -10.35 -27.74
N ILE A 43 11.71 -9.32 -26.94
CA ILE A 43 12.79 -9.26 -25.96
C ILE A 43 12.23 -9.74 -24.63
N SER A 44 12.91 -10.70 -24.01
CA SER A 44 12.53 -11.25 -22.71
C SER A 44 13.63 -10.96 -21.71
N THR A 45 13.28 -10.29 -20.61
CA THR A 45 14.17 -10.06 -19.47
C THR A 45 13.70 -10.88 -18.29
N HIS A 46 14.57 -11.72 -17.75
CA HIS A 46 14.34 -12.53 -16.56
C HIS A 46 15.28 -12.08 -15.44
N ILE A 47 14.75 -11.98 -14.22
CA ILE A 47 15.56 -11.76 -13.02
C ILE A 47 15.47 -13.01 -12.16
N TYR A 48 16.63 -13.57 -11.85
CA TYR A 48 16.75 -14.82 -11.10
C TYR A 48 17.24 -14.57 -9.68
N HIS A 49 16.73 -15.38 -8.74
CA HIS A 49 17.27 -15.51 -7.40
C HIS A 49 17.35 -17.00 -7.06
N LYS A 50 18.56 -17.51 -6.78
CA LYS A 50 18.80 -18.93 -6.46
C LYS A 50 18.23 -19.90 -7.52
N GLY A 51 18.30 -19.53 -8.80
CA GLY A 51 17.83 -20.35 -9.92
C GLY A 51 16.34 -20.20 -10.25
N GLU A 52 15.56 -19.45 -9.48
CA GLU A 52 14.14 -19.21 -9.75
C GLU A 52 13.91 -17.84 -10.37
N VAL A 53 13.00 -17.75 -11.36
CA VAL A 53 12.57 -16.47 -11.95
C VAL A 53 11.66 -15.74 -10.96
N VAL A 54 12.11 -14.59 -10.47
CA VAL A 54 11.33 -13.73 -9.55
C VAL A 54 10.69 -12.53 -10.24
N TYR A 55 11.12 -12.23 -11.47
CA TYR A 55 10.54 -11.19 -12.32
C TYR A 55 10.77 -11.54 -13.79
N SER A 56 9.78 -11.25 -14.63
CA SER A 56 9.88 -11.38 -16.08
C SER A 56 9.22 -10.19 -16.75
N LYS A 57 9.84 -9.70 -17.84
CA LYS A 57 9.30 -8.67 -18.72
C LYS A 57 9.49 -9.09 -20.15
N LYS A 58 8.42 -9.04 -20.94
CA LYS A 58 8.44 -9.34 -22.37
C LYS A 58 7.97 -8.12 -23.15
N THR A 59 8.62 -7.79 -24.25
CA THR A 59 8.22 -6.70 -25.15
C THR A 59 8.43 -7.12 -26.59
N GLU A 60 7.41 -6.93 -27.43
CA GLU A 60 7.48 -7.23 -28.86
C GLU A 60 8.21 -6.13 -29.63
N TYR A 61 8.87 -6.50 -30.73
CA TYR A 61 9.64 -5.57 -31.57
C TYR A 61 9.40 -5.79 -33.07
N SER A 62 8.27 -6.36 -33.46
CA SER A 62 7.89 -6.63 -34.87
C SER A 62 8.11 -5.42 -35.80
N ASP A 63 7.93 -4.20 -35.29
CA ASP A 63 8.03 -2.94 -36.03
C ASP A 63 9.44 -2.63 -36.55
N ILE A 64 10.49 -3.22 -35.97
CA ILE A 64 11.88 -2.96 -36.38
C ILE A 64 12.46 -4.02 -37.33
N LEU A 65 11.74 -5.11 -37.62
CA LEU A 65 12.25 -6.24 -38.42
C LEU A 65 12.78 -5.83 -39.81
N ASN A 66 12.18 -4.80 -40.42
CA ASN A 66 12.55 -4.31 -41.76
C ASN A 66 13.44 -3.05 -41.72
N ALA A 67 13.94 -2.67 -40.54
CA ALA A 67 14.79 -1.49 -40.40
C ALA A 67 16.18 -1.72 -41.00
N LYS A 68 16.73 -0.72 -41.70
CA LYS A 68 18.09 -0.78 -42.28
C LYS A 68 19.19 -0.98 -41.23
N ASP A 69 18.92 -0.52 -40.02
CA ASP A 69 19.75 -0.51 -38.80
C ASP A 69 19.21 -1.51 -37.75
N TYR A 70 18.62 -2.63 -38.19
CA TYR A 70 17.97 -3.63 -37.33
C TYR A 70 18.81 -4.05 -36.11
N ASN A 71 20.07 -4.46 -36.31
CA ASN A 71 20.93 -4.97 -35.23
C ASN A 71 21.23 -3.91 -34.16
N GLU A 72 21.45 -2.66 -34.57
CA GLU A 72 21.70 -1.53 -33.67
C GLU A 72 20.44 -1.21 -32.85
N LYS A 73 19.30 -1.11 -33.54
CA LYS A 73 17.99 -0.89 -32.88
C LYS A 73 17.62 -2.00 -31.91
N LEU A 74 17.85 -3.26 -32.28
CA LEU A 74 17.57 -4.40 -31.41
C LEU A 74 18.45 -4.36 -30.16
N ARG A 75 19.75 -4.11 -30.32
CA ARG A 75 20.68 -3.96 -29.18
C ARG A 75 20.23 -2.83 -28.24
N ASP A 76 19.86 -1.67 -28.78
CA ASP A 76 19.39 -0.52 -27.98
C ASP A 76 18.08 -0.80 -27.25
N LEU A 77 17.15 -1.53 -27.88
CA LEU A 77 15.92 -1.97 -27.24
C LEU A 77 16.23 -2.95 -26.10
N MET A 78 17.09 -3.93 -26.34
CA MET A 78 17.51 -4.91 -25.33
C MET A 78 18.18 -4.23 -24.13
N GLU A 79 19.11 -3.31 -24.37
CA GLU A 79 19.79 -2.56 -23.30
C GLU A 79 18.81 -1.70 -22.48
N ARG A 80 17.90 -0.99 -23.16
CA ARG A 80 16.87 -0.19 -22.48
C ARG A 80 15.94 -1.05 -21.64
N GLN A 81 15.49 -2.19 -22.17
CA GLN A 81 14.65 -3.11 -21.42
C GLN A 81 15.38 -3.70 -20.21
N HIS A 82 16.63 -4.11 -20.40
CA HIS A 82 17.48 -4.65 -19.33
C HIS A 82 17.63 -3.66 -18.16
N LYS A 83 18.04 -2.42 -18.46
CA LYS A 83 18.16 -1.35 -17.44
C LYS A 83 16.82 -1.01 -16.81
N SER A 84 15.75 -0.93 -17.61
CA SER A 84 14.40 -0.64 -17.11
C SER A 84 13.90 -1.72 -16.16
N ALA A 85 14.06 -3.00 -16.50
CA ALA A 85 13.65 -4.13 -15.67
C ALA A 85 14.42 -4.16 -14.35
N ALA A 86 15.75 -3.98 -14.39
CA ALA A 86 16.58 -3.90 -13.18
C ALA A 86 16.14 -2.74 -12.27
N LYS A 87 15.88 -1.55 -12.84
CA LYS A 87 15.40 -0.39 -12.08
C LYS A 87 14.01 -0.60 -11.49
N GLU A 88 13.08 -1.17 -12.26
CA GLU A 88 11.72 -1.47 -11.80
C GLU A 88 11.73 -2.50 -10.67
N PHE A 89 12.58 -3.52 -10.78
CA PHE A 89 12.75 -4.55 -9.75
C PHE A 89 13.32 -3.99 -8.46
N THR A 90 14.47 -3.28 -8.53
CA THR A 90 15.11 -2.65 -7.37
C THR A 90 14.23 -1.57 -6.74
N GLY A 91 13.51 -0.79 -7.54
CA GLY A 91 12.60 0.25 -7.08
C GLY A 91 11.51 -0.26 -6.13
N LYS A 92 11.01 -1.49 -6.31
CA LYS A 92 10.03 -2.11 -5.40
C LYS A 92 10.59 -2.32 -3.99
N PHE A 93 11.87 -2.66 -3.86
CA PHE A 93 12.52 -2.84 -2.57
C PHE A 93 12.78 -1.50 -1.89
N GLU A 94 13.24 -0.50 -2.65
CA GLU A 94 13.44 0.86 -2.13
C GLU A 94 12.13 1.50 -1.66
N GLU A 95 11.04 1.34 -2.42
CA GLU A 95 9.71 1.76 -1.99
C GLU A 95 9.28 1.08 -0.68
N LYS A 96 9.41 -0.24 -0.59
CA LYS A 96 9.07 -0.99 0.62
C LYS A 96 9.89 -0.52 1.83
N LYS A 97 11.18 -0.28 1.64
CA LYS A 97 12.10 0.20 2.68
C LYS A 97 11.70 1.59 3.17
N LYS A 98 11.44 2.52 2.26
CA LYS A 98 10.98 3.88 2.59
C LYS A 98 9.66 3.87 3.37
N LYS A 99 8.68 3.07 2.93
CA LYS A 99 7.41 2.92 3.65
C LYS A 99 7.64 2.44 5.09
N ALA A 100 8.48 1.42 5.27
CA ALA A 100 8.83 0.93 6.61
C ALA A 100 9.48 2.02 7.48
N GLU A 101 10.39 2.81 6.91
CA GLU A 101 11.03 3.94 7.59
C GLU A 101 10.02 4.99 8.05
N TYR A 102 9.07 5.38 7.19
CA TYR A 102 7.96 6.26 7.58
C TYR A 102 7.20 5.69 8.78
N PHE A 103 6.83 4.40 8.76
CA PHE A 103 6.09 3.78 9.87
C PHE A 103 6.89 3.73 11.17
N ASP A 104 8.18 3.44 11.12
CA ASP A 104 9.03 3.36 12.31
C ASP A 104 9.18 4.74 12.97
N ILE A 105 9.39 5.78 12.17
CA ILE A 105 9.44 7.17 12.64
C ILE A 105 8.09 7.57 13.26
N VAL A 106 6.99 7.35 12.53
CA VAL A 106 5.63 7.70 13.00
C VAL A 106 5.29 6.99 14.29
N LYS A 107 5.56 5.68 14.39
CA LYS A 107 5.32 4.89 15.60
C LYS A 107 6.09 5.43 16.81
N THR A 108 7.34 5.84 16.60
CA THR A 108 8.18 6.45 17.64
C THR A 108 7.62 7.81 18.09
N LEU A 109 7.18 8.64 17.15
CA LEU A 109 6.59 9.95 17.43
C LEU A 109 5.24 9.82 18.16
N LEU A 110 4.38 8.89 17.76
CA LEU A 110 3.10 8.65 18.43
C LEU A 110 3.29 8.13 19.87
N ARG A 111 4.25 7.24 20.10
CA ARG A 111 4.59 6.75 21.45
C ARG A 111 5.10 7.85 22.38
N SER A 112 5.79 8.84 21.83
CA SER A 112 6.25 10.02 22.58
C SER A 112 5.19 11.14 22.66
N GLY A 113 3.99 10.93 22.12
CA GLY A 113 2.90 11.91 22.10
C GLY A 113 3.12 13.09 21.14
N ASN A 114 4.15 13.03 20.28
CA ASN A 114 4.51 14.09 19.36
C ASN A 114 3.68 14.04 18.06
N ASN A 115 2.37 14.24 18.22
CA ASN A 115 1.40 14.09 17.13
C ASN A 115 1.60 15.12 16.00
N LYS A 116 2.11 16.32 16.31
CA LYS A 116 2.38 17.37 15.31
C LYS A 116 3.51 16.97 14.38
N GLN A 117 4.60 16.41 14.90
CA GLN A 117 5.70 15.96 14.07
C GLN A 117 5.33 14.69 13.30
N ALA A 118 4.59 13.77 13.92
CA ALA A 118 4.06 12.59 13.24
C ALA A 118 3.19 12.98 12.03
N LEU A 119 2.34 14.00 12.18
CA LEU A 119 1.53 14.53 11.09
C LEU A 119 2.38 15.05 9.92
N ARG A 120 3.48 15.77 10.18
CA ARG A 120 4.38 16.27 9.11
C ARG A 120 5.01 15.12 8.34
N VAL A 121 5.53 14.13 9.05
CA VAL A 121 6.14 12.92 8.44
C VAL A 121 5.11 12.17 7.60
N LEU A 122 3.86 12.04 8.08
CA LEU A 122 2.78 11.41 7.34
C LEU A 122 2.31 12.24 6.14
N GLN A 123 2.37 13.56 6.21
CA GLN A 123 2.06 14.43 5.09
C GLN A 123 3.08 14.25 3.96
N GLU A 124 4.37 14.18 4.30
CA GLU A 124 5.44 13.86 3.33
C GLU A 124 5.24 12.46 2.75
N GLY A 125 5.03 11.45 3.60
CA GLY A 125 4.77 10.08 3.17
C GLY A 125 3.53 9.95 2.30
N TYR A 126 2.46 10.71 2.57
CA TYR A 126 1.25 10.71 1.74
C TYR A 126 1.48 11.37 0.38
N GLY A 127 2.35 12.38 0.31
CA GLY A 127 2.79 12.98 -0.95
C GLY A 127 3.59 12.01 -1.83
N GLU A 128 4.41 11.15 -1.21
CA GLU A 128 5.23 10.15 -1.93
C GLU A 128 4.44 8.87 -2.27
N PHE A 129 3.56 8.42 -1.37
CA PHE A 129 2.79 7.18 -1.50
C PHE A 129 1.28 7.42 -1.27
N PRO A 130 0.62 8.18 -2.15
CA PRO A 130 -0.78 8.58 -1.97
C PRO A 130 -1.78 7.42 -2.00
N GLU A 131 -1.37 6.28 -2.57
CA GLU A 131 -2.19 5.07 -2.69
C GLU A 131 -1.92 4.06 -1.57
N ASP A 132 -0.96 4.32 -0.68
CA ASP A 132 -0.67 3.41 0.45
C ASP A 132 -1.77 3.53 1.53
N PRO A 133 -2.54 2.46 1.80
CA PRO A 133 -3.67 2.51 2.72
C PRO A 133 -3.27 2.92 4.14
N PHE A 134 -2.10 2.48 4.59
CA PHE A 134 -1.69 2.70 5.97
C PHE A 134 -1.22 4.13 6.17
N ILE A 135 -0.40 4.67 5.26
CA ILE A 135 0.01 6.07 5.31
C ILE A 135 -1.23 6.96 5.24
N MET A 136 -2.14 6.67 4.31
CA MET A 136 -3.39 7.42 4.16
C MET A 136 -4.25 7.39 5.44
N SER A 137 -4.40 6.21 6.08
CA SER A 137 -5.18 6.06 7.31
C SER A 137 -4.58 6.81 8.50
N TYR A 138 -3.27 6.69 8.73
CA TYR A 138 -2.60 7.41 9.81
C TYR A 138 -2.61 8.92 9.57
N TYR A 139 -2.38 9.35 8.32
CA TYR A 139 -2.47 10.75 7.92
C TYR A 139 -3.88 11.32 8.15
N GLY A 140 -4.92 10.60 7.71
CA GLY A 140 -6.31 10.98 7.94
C GLY A 140 -6.67 11.11 9.42
N CYS A 141 -6.25 10.13 10.24
CA CYS A 141 -6.47 10.17 11.68
C CYS A 141 -5.81 11.40 12.33
N LEU A 142 -4.55 11.69 12.04
CA LEU A 142 -3.87 12.85 12.61
C LEU A 142 -4.38 14.18 12.04
N THR A 143 -4.85 14.21 10.80
CA THR A 143 -5.53 15.38 10.22
C THR A 143 -6.77 15.73 11.03
N ALA A 144 -7.59 14.73 11.38
CA ALA A 144 -8.76 14.94 12.24
C ALA A 144 -8.36 15.35 13.68
N VAL A 145 -7.39 14.66 14.29
CA VAL A 145 -7.02 14.84 15.70
C VAL A 145 -6.23 16.12 15.96
N VAL A 146 -5.28 16.48 15.09
CA VAL A 146 -4.33 17.57 15.29
C VAL A 146 -4.82 18.85 14.61
N GLU A 147 -5.25 18.76 13.36
CA GLU A 147 -5.68 19.94 12.58
C GLU A 147 -7.17 20.27 12.76
N LYS A 148 -7.94 19.36 13.38
CA LYS A 148 -9.40 19.48 13.55
C LYS A 148 -10.17 19.55 12.24
N LYS A 149 -9.57 19.08 11.14
CA LYS A 149 -10.23 18.89 9.85
C LYS A 149 -10.91 17.53 9.82
N PHE A 150 -12.04 17.44 10.53
CA PHE A 150 -12.68 16.15 10.83
C PHE A 150 -13.14 15.41 9.58
N ASP A 151 -13.85 16.09 8.68
CA ASP A 151 -14.42 15.46 7.49
C ASP A 151 -13.32 15.00 6.52
N ASP A 152 -12.28 15.81 6.32
CA ASP A 152 -11.12 15.45 5.51
C ASP A 152 -10.41 14.20 6.08
N GLY A 153 -10.16 14.20 7.39
CA GLY A 153 -9.50 13.07 8.05
C GLY A 153 -10.33 11.78 8.01
N ILE A 154 -11.65 11.87 8.21
CA ILE A 154 -12.57 10.74 8.08
C ILE A 154 -12.58 10.21 6.64
N ASN A 155 -12.68 11.09 5.65
CA ASN A 155 -12.69 10.69 4.23
C ASN A 155 -11.38 10.00 3.82
N LEU A 156 -10.24 10.49 4.28
CA LEU A 156 -8.94 9.84 4.09
C LEU A 156 -8.92 8.43 4.70
N CYS A 157 -9.40 8.28 5.94
CA CYS A 157 -9.50 6.96 6.59
C CYS A 157 -10.45 6.00 5.87
N LEU A 158 -11.57 6.48 5.33
CA LEU A 158 -12.51 5.66 4.55
C LEU A 158 -11.88 5.21 3.22
N ARG A 159 -11.23 6.12 2.50
CA ARG A 159 -10.50 5.78 1.27
C ARG A 159 -9.37 4.79 1.53
N ALA A 160 -8.72 4.87 2.69
CA ALA A 160 -7.71 3.90 3.09
C ALA A 160 -8.28 2.48 3.20
N LEU A 161 -9.46 2.32 3.81
CA LEU A 161 -10.13 1.01 3.89
C LEU A 161 -10.46 0.48 2.49
N GLU A 162 -11.03 1.31 1.61
CA GLU A 162 -11.32 0.94 0.22
C GLU A 162 -10.05 0.49 -0.52
N LYS A 163 -8.96 1.25 -0.41
CA LYS A 163 -7.69 0.90 -1.05
C LYS A 163 -7.11 -0.39 -0.50
N PHE A 164 -7.22 -0.62 0.81
CA PHE A 164 -6.78 -1.86 1.42
C PHE A 164 -7.54 -3.07 0.88
N ASP A 165 -8.87 -2.98 0.76
CA ASP A 165 -9.71 -4.05 0.20
C ASP A 165 -9.30 -4.40 -1.23
N THR A 166 -8.98 -3.39 -2.05
CA THR A 166 -8.53 -3.62 -3.43
C THR A 166 -7.11 -4.20 -3.53
N ALA A 167 -6.19 -3.76 -2.65
CA ALA A 167 -4.79 -4.18 -2.70
C ALA A 167 -4.55 -5.54 -2.03
N PHE A 168 -5.35 -5.88 -1.02
CA PHE A 168 -5.17 -7.08 -0.20
C PHE A 168 -6.49 -7.83 0.03
N PRO A 169 -7.13 -8.37 -1.02
CA PRO A 169 -8.42 -9.08 -0.89
C PRO A 169 -8.36 -10.34 -0.01
N GLN A 170 -7.16 -10.87 0.26
CA GLN A 170 -6.89 -11.96 1.21
C GLN A 170 -5.89 -11.54 2.30
N GLY A 171 -5.79 -10.23 2.56
CA GLY A 171 -4.83 -9.64 3.49
C GLY A 171 -4.94 -10.20 4.91
N GLU A 172 -3.86 -10.04 5.67
CA GLU A 172 -3.83 -10.46 7.07
C GLU A 172 -4.92 -9.70 7.84
N LYS A 173 -5.94 -10.42 8.31
CA LYS A 173 -7.13 -9.80 8.92
C LYS A 173 -6.79 -8.90 10.11
N SER A 174 -5.72 -9.21 10.85
CA SER A 174 -5.22 -8.39 11.97
C SER A 174 -4.93 -6.93 11.58
N VAL A 175 -4.59 -6.67 10.32
CA VAL A 175 -4.25 -5.35 9.79
C VAL A 175 -5.47 -4.41 9.73
N TYR A 176 -6.65 -4.95 9.44
CA TYR A 176 -7.89 -4.16 9.42
C TYR A 176 -8.14 -3.47 10.75
N ALA A 177 -7.80 -4.11 11.87
CA ALA A 177 -8.01 -3.56 13.20
C ALA A 177 -7.31 -2.21 13.38
N ALA A 178 -6.12 -2.01 12.79
CA ALA A 178 -5.41 -0.74 12.85
C ALA A 178 -6.11 0.36 12.02
N LEU A 179 -6.63 0.02 10.83
CA LEU A 179 -7.36 0.97 9.99
C LEU A 179 -8.67 1.42 10.64
N TYR A 180 -9.44 0.48 11.19
CA TYR A 180 -10.66 0.77 11.95
C TYR A 180 -10.37 1.59 13.22
N LEU A 181 -9.26 1.31 13.92
CA LEU A 181 -8.86 2.11 15.08
C LEU A 181 -8.60 3.57 14.70
N ASN A 182 -7.87 3.81 13.60
CA ASN A 182 -7.59 5.15 13.09
C ASN A 182 -8.86 5.88 12.64
N LEU A 183 -9.76 5.20 11.91
CA LEU A 183 -11.05 5.76 11.50
C LEU A 183 -11.92 6.11 12.73
N GLY A 184 -11.98 5.23 13.72
CA GLY A 184 -12.75 5.48 14.94
C GLY A 184 -12.18 6.63 15.77
N ARG A 185 -10.85 6.78 15.84
CA ARG A 185 -10.20 7.95 16.45
C ARG A 185 -10.51 9.25 15.68
N ALA A 186 -10.57 9.21 14.35
CA ALA A 186 -10.98 10.34 13.53
C ALA A 186 -12.45 10.73 13.80
N TYR A 187 -13.36 9.75 13.89
CA TYR A 187 -14.74 10.00 14.30
C TYR A 187 -14.84 10.61 15.70
N LEU A 188 -14.06 10.12 16.67
CA LEU A 188 -14.03 10.71 18.02
C LEU A 188 -13.54 12.15 18.03
N ALA A 189 -12.54 12.50 17.20
CA ALA A 189 -12.05 13.87 17.10
C ALA A 189 -13.17 14.85 16.67
N GLY A 190 -14.08 14.40 15.80
CA GLY A 190 -15.25 15.16 15.35
C GLY A 190 -16.51 15.02 16.20
N ASP A 191 -16.41 14.51 17.45
CA ASP A 191 -17.55 14.22 18.35
C ASP A 191 -18.60 13.25 17.79
N ARG A 192 -18.23 12.45 16.79
CA ARG A 192 -19.06 11.45 16.13
C ARG A 192 -19.03 10.12 16.88
N LYS A 193 -19.43 10.16 18.16
CA LYS A 193 -19.26 9.03 19.11
C LYS A 193 -19.96 7.74 18.69
N GLU A 194 -21.15 7.82 18.08
CA GLU A 194 -21.90 6.63 17.65
C GLU A 194 -21.16 5.90 16.53
N GLN A 195 -20.71 6.64 15.50
CA GLN A 195 -19.90 6.11 14.40
C GLN A 195 -18.56 5.55 14.88
N ALA A 196 -17.90 6.22 15.83
CA ALA A 196 -16.66 5.70 16.41
C ALA A 196 -16.85 4.34 17.09
N ILE A 197 -17.92 4.18 17.89
CA ILE A 197 -18.22 2.91 18.57
C ILE A 197 -18.50 1.80 17.55
N GLU A 198 -19.30 2.08 16.53
CA GLU A 198 -19.57 1.12 15.45
C GLU A 198 -18.27 0.69 14.76
N THR A 199 -17.46 1.68 14.36
CA THR A 199 -16.16 1.47 13.70
C THR A 199 -15.20 0.63 14.55
N PHE A 200 -15.12 0.88 15.86
CA PHE A 200 -14.27 0.06 16.73
C PHE A 200 -14.77 -1.38 16.86
N ASN A 201 -16.08 -1.59 16.93
CA ASN A 201 -16.66 -2.93 16.93
C ASN A 201 -16.40 -3.65 15.60
N ASP A 202 -16.44 -2.94 14.47
CA ASP A 202 -16.07 -3.49 13.17
C ASP A 202 -14.61 -3.94 13.14
N GLY A 203 -13.69 -3.15 13.68
CA GLY A 203 -12.29 -3.55 13.86
C GLY A 203 -12.12 -4.82 14.71
N LEU A 204 -12.90 -4.97 15.78
CA LEU A 204 -12.87 -6.15 16.66
C LEU A 204 -13.42 -7.42 15.99
N LYS A 205 -14.17 -7.32 14.88
CA LYS A 205 -14.55 -8.49 14.07
C LYS A 205 -13.32 -9.16 13.45
N PHE A 206 -12.27 -8.39 13.17
CA PHE A 206 -11.02 -8.87 12.58
C PHE A 206 -9.98 -9.27 13.63
N ASP A 207 -9.88 -8.53 14.73
CA ASP A 207 -9.02 -8.87 15.88
C ASP A 207 -9.77 -8.65 17.19
N LYS A 208 -10.37 -9.72 17.73
CA LYS A 208 -11.16 -9.70 18.96
C LYS A 208 -10.35 -9.33 20.21
N LYS A 209 -9.02 -9.48 20.17
CA LYS A 209 -8.12 -9.24 21.31
C LYS A 209 -7.34 -7.93 21.18
N ASN A 210 -7.65 -7.11 20.17
CA ASN A 210 -6.96 -5.85 19.96
C ASN A 210 -7.11 -4.93 21.18
N HIS A 211 -6.03 -4.77 21.95
CA HIS A 211 -6.07 -4.01 23.19
C HIS A 211 -6.38 -2.53 22.97
N GLU A 212 -5.97 -1.94 21.85
CA GLU A 212 -6.20 -0.52 21.57
C GLU A 212 -7.68 -0.24 21.28
N LEU A 213 -8.32 -1.05 20.44
CA LEU A 213 -9.76 -0.96 20.16
C LEU A 213 -10.60 -1.14 21.45
N LEU A 214 -10.29 -2.16 22.24
CA LEU A 214 -10.96 -2.41 23.52
C LEU A 214 -10.74 -1.25 24.51
N TRP A 215 -9.55 -0.67 24.52
CA TRP A 215 -9.22 0.48 25.37
C TRP A 215 -9.99 1.73 24.97
N GLU A 216 -10.09 2.06 23.68
CA GLU A 216 -10.90 3.20 23.22
C GLU A 216 -12.38 3.01 23.57
N LEU A 217 -12.95 1.81 23.34
CA LEU A 217 -14.32 1.51 23.76
C LEU A 217 -14.53 1.65 25.27
N LYS A 218 -13.56 1.20 26.08
CA LYS A 218 -13.61 1.34 27.55
C LYS A 218 -13.66 2.81 27.98
N LYS A 219 -12.86 3.70 27.38
CA LYS A 219 -12.86 5.14 27.69
C LYS A 219 -14.20 5.81 27.40
N LEU A 220 -14.89 5.36 26.35
CA LEU A 220 -16.20 5.91 25.97
C LEU A 220 -17.31 5.54 26.95
N GLY A 221 -17.06 4.55 27.81
CA GLY A 221 -17.98 4.04 28.81
C GLY A 221 -19.08 3.17 28.21
N THR A 222 -19.73 2.36 29.05
CA THR A 222 -20.88 1.58 28.62
C THR A 222 -22.11 2.49 28.49
N ARG A 223 -22.76 2.42 27.32
CA ARG A 223 -24.03 3.11 27.07
C ARG A 223 -25.07 2.53 28.04
N LYS A 224 -25.47 3.29 29.07
CA LYS A 224 -26.48 2.83 30.06
C LYS A 224 -27.78 2.42 29.35
N ASN A 225 -28.42 1.37 29.89
CA ASN A 225 -29.73 0.92 29.43
C ASN A 225 -30.73 2.08 29.44
N PRO A 226 -31.59 2.20 28.41
CA PRO A 226 -32.68 3.17 28.44
C PRO A 226 -33.51 2.97 29.73
N PRO A 227 -33.94 4.05 30.40
CA PRO A 227 -34.77 3.94 31.59
C PRO A 227 -35.99 3.05 31.41
N LEU A 228 -36.61 3.12 30.22
CA LEU A 228 -37.71 2.27 29.80
C LEU A 228 -37.25 1.45 28.57
N PRO A 229 -36.91 0.16 28.75
CA PRO A 229 -36.35 -0.68 27.68
C PRO A 229 -37.34 -1.03 26.57
N PHE A 230 -38.64 -0.90 26.83
CA PHE A 230 -39.70 -1.09 25.83
C PHE A 230 -39.94 0.15 24.94
N LEU A 231 -39.36 1.31 25.26
CA LEU A 231 -39.43 2.50 24.41
C LEU A 231 -38.13 2.68 23.63
N SER A 232 -38.24 3.10 22.38
CA SER A 232 -37.07 3.49 21.59
C SER A 232 -36.30 4.62 22.28
N ARG A 233 -35.00 4.74 21.99
CA ARG A 233 -34.13 5.75 22.60
C ARG A 233 -34.44 7.18 22.13
N SER A 234 -35.00 7.32 20.94
CA SER A 234 -35.46 8.60 20.41
C SER A 234 -36.77 9.07 21.04
N ASN A 235 -37.49 8.17 21.73
CA ASN A 235 -38.76 8.48 22.35
C ASN A 235 -38.59 9.60 23.40
N PRO A 236 -39.38 10.69 23.31
CA PRO A 236 -39.28 11.83 24.21
C PRO A 236 -39.37 11.47 25.69
N ILE A 237 -40.22 10.50 26.06
CA ILE A 237 -40.41 10.03 27.44
C ILE A 237 -39.12 9.37 27.94
N ASN A 238 -38.53 8.51 27.12
CA ASN A 238 -37.30 7.80 27.47
C ASN A 238 -36.10 8.76 27.59
N LYS A 239 -36.03 9.78 26.72
CA LYS A 239 -35.04 10.87 26.82
C LYS A 239 -35.21 11.67 28.10
N TYR A 240 -36.43 12.11 28.40
CA TYR A 240 -36.73 12.94 29.57
C TYR A 240 -36.39 12.23 30.89
N ILE A 241 -36.80 10.97 31.05
CA ILE A 241 -36.47 10.17 32.24
C ILE A 241 -34.96 9.94 32.35
N GLY A 242 -34.28 9.76 31.21
CA GLY A 242 -32.83 9.64 31.16
C GLY A 242 -32.11 10.91 31.66
N LEU A 243 -32.58 12.08 31.23
CA LEU A 243 -32.10 13.40 31.64
C LEU A 243 -32.35 13.68 33.13
N MET A 244 -33.51 13.32 33.67
CA MET A 244 -33.76 13.42 35.11
C MET A 244 -32.80 12.56 35.93
N ARG A 245 -32.60 11.30 35.52
CA ARG A 245 -31.70 10.35 36.20
C ARG A 245 -30.24 10.80 36.17
N SER A 246 -29.78 11.49 35.12
CA SER A 246 -28.42 12.02 35.07
C SER A 246 -28.23 13.21 36.00
N ARG A 247 -29.22 14.11 36.10
CA ARG A 247 -29.20 15.26 37.02
C ARG A 247 -29.23 14.86 38.50
N LEU A 248 -29.92 13.77 38.84
CA LEU A 248 -29.97 13.25 40.21
C LEU A 248 -28.70 12.52 40.66
N LYS A 249 -27.86 12.04 39.72
CA LYS A 249 -26.57 11.39 40.01
C LYS A 249 -25.38 12.37 40.04
N GLY A 250 -25.60 13.64 39.72
CA GLY A 250 -24.59 14.70 39.77
C GLY A 250 -24.63 15.53 41.05
N ARG A 251 -25.27 15.03 42.12
CA ARG A 251 -25.24 15.55 43.49
C ARG A 251 -24.65 14.51 44.41
#